data_AF-A0A504ZA77-F1
#
_entry.id   AF-A0A504ZA77-F1
#
_cell.length_a   1.000
_cell.length_b   1.000
_cell.length_c   1.000
_cell.angle_alpha   90.00
_cell.angle_beta   90.00
_cell.angle_gamma   90.00
#
_symmetry.space_group_name_H-M   'P 1'
#
loop_
_entity.id
_entity.type
_entity.pdbx_description
1 polymer ?
#
loop_
_entity_poly.entity_id
_entity_poly.type
_entity_poly.pdbx_seq_one_letter_code
_entity_poly.pdbx_strand_id
1 'polypeptide(L)'
;MSRGESSCCELDNEDEEYRNEVIISFYTSNGCVGVVLYDRMSCVLYFVPEFLLTQKLEWVYKILMSVHPTVLVLSETTMNSMQINAGMLKTVTDAEVSILPQKFFSVCNFFTQLSLLSIPFVPKTNSEMERNHFIESLFPPSHTQLFRAIGGLFSYIKEKDTNNSWGLFSSSLHIFDIRMLKIDSSVYVDSVCLKNLNIFNQNANVQKQLRYHHYSKDQDRALTLYKVFNNCCCRCGRFTLESWMRTPLRDIEKINERLDAVQFLVQCNSSQLLQNMRSYLRLISNLPRILCRMQQSSALPSYWKSILQTLNAIEKLIYLCLPHSAELYPVRNLLNERAQLDLLRKVQTWIMCIVDVEATSKQNRFSVRPGTDSTLDEWKQTYRCLPELLSQLAEEELKKLRENISTCGLIYFPLVGYLLKIPKAEVTTPDIDLSNLEFAFTDSDMAYYRNETTRELDKRYGDVMYSIIGKRFLVKILRNDILLLFAYRLFVTITMMNFSAAGMGEVKTMCS
;
A
#
# COMPACT_ATOMS: atom_id res chain seq x y z
N MET A 1 -2.39 -38.85 18.60
CA MET A 1 -2.19 -37.57 19.31
C MET A 1 -0.74 -37.18 19.08
N SER A 2 -0.33 -36.27 18.21
CA SER A 2 -0.78 -34.90 17.99
C SER A 2 -0.61 -34.51 16.52
N ARG A 3 -1.68 -34.00 15.90
CA ARG A 3 -1.64 -33.17 14.69
C ARG A 3 -2.48 -31.95 15.06
N GLY A 4 -1.84 -30.81 15.16
CA GLY A 4 -2.51 -29.58 15.56
C GLY A 4 -1.48 -28.53 15.93
N GLU A 5 -0.81 -27.97 14.93
CA GLU A 5 -0.17 -26.64 14.97
C GLU A 5 0.46 -26.37 13.59
N SER A 6 -0.38 -26.02 12.60
CA SER A 6 0.08 -25.38 11.36
C SER A 6 -1.13 -24.83 10.59
N SER A 7 -1.59 -23.62 10.90
CA SER A 7 -2.53 -22.91 10.01
C SER A 7 -2.42 -21.38 10.07
N CYS A 8 -1.30 -20.81 10.50
CA CYS A 8 -1.11 -19.35 10.53
C CYS A 8 -0.01 -18.84 9.58
N CYS A 9 0.57 -19.69 8.72
CA CYS A 9 1.70 -19.31 7.85
C CYS A 9 1.33 -19.11 6.37
N GLU A 10 0.05 -19.21 5.98
CA GLU A 10 -0.33 -19.10 4.56
C GLU A 10 -0.46 -17.65 4.05
N LEU A 11 -0.38 -16.64 4.91
CA LEU A 11 -0.44 -15.23 4.48
C LEU A 11 0.90 -14.65 4.03
N ASP A 12 2.02 -15.36 4.26
CA ASP A 12 3.36 -14.84 3.91
C ASP A 12 3.77 -15.17 2.46
N ASN A 13 3.13 -16.15 1.81
CA ASN A 13 3.60 -16.65 0.51
C ASN A 13 3.26 -15.75 -0.69
N GLU A 14 2.21 -14.92 -0.62
CA GLU A 14 1.89 -13.94 -1.70
C GLU A 14 2.61 -12.59 -1.50
N ASP A 15 3.20 -12.34 -0.32
CA ASP A 15 3.88 -11.09 -0.01
C ASP A 15 5.39 -11.10 -0.32
N GLU A 16 5.95 -12.25 -0.66
CA GLU A 16 7.36 -12.39 -1.08
C GLU A 16 7.65 -11.82 -2.49
N GLU A 17 6.62 -11.60 -3.32
CA GLU A 17 6.81 -11.35 -4.76
C GLU A 17 7.23 -9.92 -5.13
N TYR A 18 7.10 -8.95 -4.21
CA TYR A 18 7.42 -7.55 -4.50
C TYR A 18 8.59 -7.06 -3.64
N ARG A 19 9.81 -7.00 -4.24
CA ARG A 19 10.95 -6.29 -3.63
C ARG A 19 10.57 -4.82 -3.40
N ASN A 20 11.11 -4.22 -2.34
CA ASN A 20 10.96 -2.79 -2.09
C ASN A 20 11.58 -2.02 -3.26
N GLU A 21 10.78 -1.21 -3.95
CA GLU A 21 11.22 -0.39 -5.06
C GLU A 21 11.57 0.99 -4.53
N VAL A 22 12.87 1.30 -4.53
CA VAL A 22 13.41 2.59 -4.13
C VAL A 22 13.85 3.30 -5.41
N ILE A 23 13.15 4.37 -5.76
CA ILE A 23 13.34 5.11 -7.01
C ILE A 23 14.07 6.40 -6.67
N ILE A 24 15.20 6.66 -7.32
CA ILE A 24 15.91 7.93 -7.19
C ILE A 24 15.92 8.64 -8.54
N SER A 25 15.69 9.95 -8.52
CA SER A 25 15.75 10.80 -9.70
C SER A 25 16.82 11.88 -9.50
N PHE A 26 17.72 11.98 -10.48
CA PHE A 26 18.72 13.06 -10.53
C PHE A 26 18.44 13.97 -11.71
N TYR A 27 18.58 15.27 -11.46
CA TYR A 27 18.61 16.26 -12.51
C TYR A 27 19.74 17.25 -12.28
N THR A 28 20.40 17.67 -13.37
CA THR A 28 21.53 18.59 -13.32
C THR A 28 21.37 19.69 -14.36
N SER A 29 21.66 20.92 -13.94
CA SER A 29 21.77 22.09 -14.81
C SER A 29 22.69 23.10 -14.15
N ASN A 30 23.48 23.80 -14.96
CA ASN A 30 24.37 24.88 -14.50
C ASN A 30 25.34 24.47 -13.37
N GLY A 31 25.75 23.20 -13.34
CA GLY A 31 26.66 22.67 -12.31
C GLY A 31 26.01 22.41 -10.95
N CYS A 32 24.69 22.60 -10.79
CA CYS A 32 23.94 22.20 -9.60
C CYS A 32 23.21 20.87 -9.83
N VAL A 33 23.08 20.07 -8.77
CA VAL A 33 22.41 18.76 -8.78
C VAL A 33 21.19 18.80 -7.86
N GLY A 34 20.03 18.44 -8.41
CA GLY A 34 18.82 18.17 -7.66
C GLY A 34 18.60 16.66 -7.54
N VAL A 35 18.27 16.20 -6.33
CA VAL A 35 18.08 14.77 -6.05
C VAL A 35 16.81 14.56 -5.22
N VAL A 36 15.97 13.65 -5.71
CA VAL A 36 14.80 13.18 -4.98
C VAL A 36 14.77 11.66 -4.97
N LEU A 37 14.29 11.11 -3.86
CA LEU A 37 14.08 9.70 -3.62
C LEU A 37 12.61 9.46 -3.32
N TYR A 38 12.07 8.37 -3.82
CA TYR A 38 10.78 7.85 -3.41
C TYR A 38 10.91 6.39 -3.02
N ASP A 39 10.53 6.09 -1.78
CA ASP A 39 10.43 4.71 -1.27
C ASP A 39 8.99 4.23 -1.44
N ARG A 40 8.76 3.30 -2.37
CA ARG A 40 7.42 2.79 -2.68
C ARG A 40 6.83 1.96 -1.54
N MET A 41 7.66 1.41 -0.65
CA MET A 41 7.18 0.64 0.50
C MET A 41 6.64 1.53 1.61
N SER A 42 7.29 2.66 1.89
CA SER A 42 6.85 3.61 2.90
C SER A 42 5.97 4.73 2.33
N CYS A 43 5.94 4.90 1.00
CA CYS A 43 5.30 6.00 0.29
C CYS A 43 5.79 7.37 0.78
N VAL A 44 7.10 7.47 1.05
CA VAL A 44 7.76 8.69 1.52
C VAL A 44 8.66 9.26 0.45
N LEU A 45 8.59 10.58 0.28
CA LEU A 45 9.48 11.33 -0.57
C LEU A 45 10.65 11.87 0.26
N TYR A 46 11.89 11.53 -0.10
CA TYR A 46 13.07 12.16 0.49
C TYR A 46 13.71 13.10 -0.51
N PHE A 47 14.10 14.29 -0.07
CA PHE A 47 14.85 15.24 -0.88
C PHE A 47 16.23 15.49 -0.28
N VAL A 48 17.19 15.77 -1.16
CA VAL A 48 18.51 16.27 -0.78
C VAL A 48 18.57 17.74 -1.20
N PRO A 49 19.04 18.67 -0.34
CA PRO A 49 19.32 20.03 -0.74
C PRO A 49 20.26 20.07 -1.95
N GLU A 50 20.11 21.08 -2.81
CA GLU A 50 20.96 21.16 -4.00
C GLU A 50 22.43 21.29 -3.63
N PHE A 51 23.27 20.58 -4.37
CA PHE A 51 24.72 20.64 -4.19
C PHE A 51 25.41 20.84 -5.53
N LEU A 52 26.62 21.38 -5.48
CA LEU A 52 27.45 21.61 -6.65
C LEU A 52 28.05 20.28 -7.15
N LEU A 53 27.98 20.08 -8.46
CA LEU A 53 28.56 18.92 -9.13
C LEU A 53 30.09 19.04 -9.11
N THR A 54 30.73 18.20 -8.31
CA THR A 54 32.20 18.07 -8.30
C THR A 54 32.65 17.11 -9.38
N GLN A 55 33.85 17.31 -9.93
CA GLN A 55 34.42 16.43 -10.97
C GLN A 55 34.52 14.95 -10.54
N LYS A 56 34.64 14.70 -9.23
CA LYS A 56 34.76 13.36 -8.66
C LYS A 56 33.42 12.69 -8.32
N LEU A 57 32.29 13.40 -8.46
CA LEU A 57 30.94 12.90 -8.19
C LEU A 57 30.76 12.29 -6.79
N GLU A 58 31.58 12.69 -5.81
CA GLU A 58 31.66 12.08 -4.48
C GLU A 58 30.29 12.05 -3.78
N TRP A 59 29.54 13.14 -3.86
CA TRP A 59 28.20 13.26 -3.29
C TRP A 59 27.17 12.35 -3.97
N VAL A 60 27.24 12.23 -5.29
CA VAL A 60 26.36 11.34 -6.06
C VAL A 60 26.61 9.89 -5.62
N TYR A 61 27.87 9.47 -5.56
CA TYR A 61 28.22 8.13 -5.07
C TYR A 61 27.84 7.91 -3.60
N LYS A 62 28.07 8.90 -2.73
CA LYS A 62 27.66 8.84 -1.31
C LYS A 62 26.15 8.64 -1.15
N ILE A 63 25.34 9.32 -1.95
CA ILE A 63 23.87 9.16 -1.97
C ILE A 63 23.49 7.77 -2.48
N LEU A 64 24.07 7.35 -3.61
CA LEU A 64 23.76 6.07 -4.22
C LEU A 64 24.14 4.89 -3.31
N MET A 65 25.26 4.96 -2.59
CA MET A 65 25.70 3.91 -1.66
C MET A 65 24.86 3.86 -0.38
N SER A 66 24.51 5.02 0.17
CA SER A 66 23.71 5.09 1.39
C SER A 66 22.29 4.58 1.18
N VAL A 67 21.69 4.89 0.02
CA VAL A 67 20.29 4.56 -0.28
C VAL A 67 20.14 3.23 -1.02
N HIS A 68 21.09 2.85 -1.87
CA HIS A 68 21.04 1.65 -2.71
C HIS A 68 19.73 1.54 -3.51
N PRO A 69 19.49 2.45 -4.46
CA PRO A 69 18.24 2.50 -5.22
C PRO A 69 18.07 1.26 -6.11
N THR A 70 16.82 0.85 -6.33
CA THR A 70 16.51 -0.19 -7.32
C THR A 70 16.40 0.39 -8.72
N VAL A 71 15.96 1.64 -8.83
CA VAL A 71 15.75 2.35 -10.09
C VAL A 71 16.39 3.73 -10.01
N LEU A 72 17.13 4.09 -11.06
CA LEU A 72 17.78 5.36 -11.24
C LEU A 72 17.18 6.08 -12.47
N VAL A 73 16.46 7.17 -12.22
CA VAL A 73 15.83 8.01 -13.24
C VAL A 73 16.74 9.18 -13.58
N LEU A 74 17.15 9.28 -14.84
CA LEU A 74 18.06 10.32 -15.33
C LEU A 74 17.53 10.98 -16.59
N SER A 75 17.96 12.21 -16.83
CA SER A 75 17.82 12.86 -18.13
C SER A 75 19.06 12.64 -19.00
N GLU A 76 18.91 12.70 -20.32
CA GLU A 76 20.03 12.61 -21.26
C GLU A 76 21.08 13.71 -21.01
N THR A 77 20.63 14.93 -20.72
CA THR A 77 21.52 16.06 -20.38
C THR A 77 22.27 15.82 -19.09
N THR A 78 21.62 15.17 -18.11
CA THR A 78 22.25 14.80 -16.85
C THR A 78 23.35 13.78 -17.05
N MET A 79 23.13 12.73 -17.83
CA MET A 79 24.19 11.76 -18.14
C MET A 79 25.40 12.44 -18.80
N ASN A 80 25.14 13.30 -19.79
CA ASN A 80 26.21 14.03 -20.49
C ASN A 80 26.99 14.95 -19.53
N SER A 81 26.29 15.67 -18.65
CA SER A 81 26.92 16.60 -17.69
C SER A 81 27.75 15.89 -16.61
N MET A 82 27.33 14.70 -16.18
CA MET A 82 28.08 13.93 -15.19
C MET A 82 29.21 13.12 -15.84
N GLN A 83 29.28 13.06 -17.18
CA GLN A 83 30.19 12.18 -17.93
C GLN A 83 30.10 10.71 -17.50
N ILE A 84 28.94 10.28 -17.00
CA ILE A 84 28.75 8.92 -16.52
C ILE A 84 28.04 8.10 -17.59
N ASN A 85 28.64 6.98 -17.96
CA ASN A 85 27.97 5.97 -18.77
C ASN A 85 27.01 5.15 -17.88
N ALA A 86 25.83 4.80 -18.41
CA ALA A 86 24.88 3.91 -17.72
C ALA A 86 25.53 2.59 -17.27
N GLY A 87 26.56 2.12 -17.98
CA GLY A 87 27.37 0.97 -17.57
C GLY A 87 28.16 1.17 -16.27
N MET A 88 28.73 2.36 -16.03
CA MET A 88 29.45 2.69 -14.79
C MET A 88 28.50 2.82 -13.59
N LEU A 89 27.28 3.32 -13.79
CA LEU A 89 26.29 3.37 -12.71
C LEU A 89 25.76 1.97 -12.39
N LYS A 90 25.53 1.15 -13.42
CA LYS A 90 25.13 -0.25 -13.24
C LYS A 90 26.16 -1.06 -12.49
N THR A 91 27.46 -0.86 -12.70
CA THR A 91 28.52 -1.57 -11.95
C THR A 91 28.63 -1.11 -10.50
N VAL A 92 28.19 0.11 -10.19
CA VAL A 92 28.29 0.70 -8.86
C VAL A 92 27.05 0.40 -8.00
N THR A 93 25.84 0.44 -8.57
CA THR A 93 24.58 0.30 -7.79
C THR A 93 23.73 -0.92 -8.13
N ASP A 94 24.08 -1.69 -9.17
CA ASP A 94 23.22 -2.73 -9.77
C ASP A 94 21.79 -2.25 -10.12
N ALA A 95 21.54 -0.94 -10.14
CA ALA A 95 20.21 -0.36 -10.32
C ALA A 95 19.79 -0.37 -11.78
N GLU A 96 18.48 -0.48 -12.02
CA GLU A 96 17.91 -0.27 -13.35
C GLU A 96 17.97 1.22 -13.69
N VAL A 97 18.69 1.58 -14.76
CA VAL A 97 18.83 2.96 -15.20
C VAL A 97 17.78 3.26 -16.26
N SER A 98 16.85 4.15 -15.95
CA SER A 98 15.81 4.62 -16.86
C SER A 98 16.11 6.05 -17.31
N ILE A 99 16.25 6.26 -18.62
CA ILE A 99 16.54 7.56 -19.21
C ILE A 99 15.23 8.15 -19.72
N LEU A 100 14.87 9.34 -19.23
CA LEU A 100 13.67 10.04 -19.64
C LEU A 100 14.01 11.29 -20.48
N PRO A 101 13.18 11.62 -21.49
CA PRO A 101 13.28 12.86 -22.24
C PRO A 101 13.26 14.12 -21.35
N GLN A 102 14.03 15.15 -21.73
CA GLN A 102 14.18 16.38 -20.93
C GLN A 102 12.85 17.10 -20.64
N LYS A 103 11.85 16.97 -21.52
CA LYS A 103 10.49 17.53 -21.32
C LYS A 103 9.86 17.13 -19.97
N PHE A 104 10.17 15.93 -19.47
CA PHE A 104 9.65 15.42 -18.20
C PHE A 104 10.30 16.06 -16.98
N PHE A 105 11.49 16.64 -17.13
CA PHE A 105 12.22 17.35 -16.07
C PHE A 105 11.97 18.86 -16.10
N SER A 106 10.79 19.29 -16.53
CA SER A 106 10.42 20.71 -16.49
C SER A 106 9.74 21.07 -15.16
N VAL A 107 9.96 22.31 -14.70
CA VAL A 107 9.30 22.83 -13.49
C VAL A 107 7.79 22.89 -13.68
N CYS A 108 7.32 23.20 -14.90
CA CYS A 108 5.89 23.16 -15.23
C CYS A 108 5.32 21.75 -15.04
N ASN A 109 6.07 20.71 -15.42
CA ASN A 109 5.62 19.33 -15.23
C ASN A 109 5.55 18.92 -13.76
N PHE A 110 6.38 19.49 -12.89
CA PHE A 110 6.21 19.35 -11.44
C PHE A 110 4.85 19.92 -10.99
N PHE A 111 4.51 21.16 -11.35
CA PHE A 111 3.24 21.77 -10.96
C PHE A 111 2.01 21.09 -11.57
N THR A 112 2.08 20.65 -12.84
CA THR A 112 0.96 19.92 -13.46
C THR A 112 0.75 18.54 -12.87
N GLN A 113 1.80 17.90 -12.33
CA GLN A 113 1.69 16.60 -11.69
C GLN A 113 1.40 16.71 -10.19
N LEU A 114 1.81 17.80 -9.53
CA LEU A 114 1.45 18.15 -8.16
C LEU A 114 -0.07 18.22 -7.97
N SER A 115 -0.79 18.77 -8.94
CA SER A 115 -2.25 18.88 -8.87
C SER A 115 -2.96 17.53 -8.81
N LEU A 116 -2.29 16.46 -9.28
CA LEU A 116 -2.79 15.10 -9.37
C LEU A 116 -2.38 14.23 -8.16
N LEU A 117 -1.48 14.71 -7.30
CA LEU A 117 -1.05 13.99 -6.11
C LEU A 117 -2.10 14.08 -5.01
N SER A 118 -2.39 12.92 -4.40
CA SER A 118 -3.09 12.88 -3.13
C SER A 118 -2.06 12.98 -2.01
N ILE A 119 -1.92 14.18 -1.46
CA ILE A 119 -1.10 14.44 -0.27
C ILE A 119 -2.05 14.67 0.92
N PRO A 120 -2.07 13.78 1.94
CA PRO A 120 -3.09 13.80 3.00
C PRO A 120 -3.11 15.08 3.86
N PHE A 121 -1.98 15.76 3.98
CA PHE A 121 -1.80 16.93 4.85
C PHE A 121 -1.94 18.27 4.11
N VAL A 122 -2.14 18.25 2.79
CA VAL A 122 -2.40 19.47 2.03
C VAL A 122 -3.83 19.94 2.30
N PRO A 123 -4.05 21.21 2.64
CA PRO A 123 -5.38 21.75 2.86
C PRO A 123 -6.27 21.50 1.63
N LYS A 124 -7.50 21.01 1.85
CA LYS A 124 -8.53 20.94 0.80
C LYS A 124 -9.09 22.35 0.55
N THR A 125 -8.25 23.31 0.14
CA THR A 125 -8.69 24.65 -0.26
C THR A 125 -9.18 24.64 -1.70
N ASN A 126 -10.15 25.50 -2.02
CA ASN A 126 -10.73 25.59 -3.37
C ASN A 126 -9.78 26.27 -4.38
N SER A 127 -8.72 26.94 -3.92
CA SER A 127 -7.75 27.64 -4.78
C SER A 127 -6.53 26.77 -5.06
N GLU A 128 -6.31 26.44 -6.33
CA GLU A 128 -5.09 25.73 -6.76
C GLU A 128 -3.81 26.50 -6.41
N MET A 129 -3.89 27.83 -6.32
CA MET A 129 -2.74 28.68 -5.97
C MET A 129 -2.30 28.50 -4.52
N GLU A 130 -3.25 28.48 -3.57
CA GLU A 130 -2.94 28.26 -2.15
C GLU A 130 -2.35 26.86 -1.92
N ARG A 131 -2.91 25.86 -2.62
CA ARG A 131 -2.40 24.50 -2.61
C ARG A 131 -0.95 24.44 -3.10
N ASN A 132 -0.66 25.07 -4.23
CA ASN A 132 0.68 25.09 -4.81
C ASN A 132 1.67 25.82 -3.89
N HIS A 133 1.26 26.95 -3.30
CA HIS A 133 2.10 27.70 -2.37
C HIS A 133 2.41 26.91 -1.09
N PHE A 134 1.42 26.17 -0.56
CA PHE A 134 1.63 25.28 0.57
C PHE A 134 2.65 24.18 0.23
N ILE A 135 2.55 23.56 -0.94
CA ILE A 135 3.50 22.50 -1.35
C ILE A 135 4.89 23.07 -1.60
N GLU A 136 5.00 24.25 -2.22
CA GLU A 136 6.28 24.95 -2.37
C GLU A 136 6.95 25.20 -1.01
N SER A 137 6.18 25.53 0.03
CA SER A 137 6.71 25.75 1.38
C SER A 137 7.33 24.50 2.03
N LEU A 138 7.00 23.30 1.55
CA LEU A 138 7.56 22.04 2.05
C LEU A 138 8.99 21.81 1.58
N PHE A 139 9.39 22.49 0.51
CA PHE A 139 10.73 22.40 -0.07
C PHE A 139 11.51 23.69 0.18
N PRO A 140 12.84 23.63 0.25
CA PRO A 140 13.59 24.85 0.49
C PRO A 140 13.49 25.77 -0.74
N PRO A 141 13.28 27.09 -0.52
CA PRO A 141 13.06 28.04 -1.61
C PRO A 141 14.29 28.11 -2.53
N SER A 142 14.04 28.39 -3.81
CA SER A 142 15.07 28.60 -4.86
C SER A 142 15.78 27.34 -5.40
N HIS A 143 15.41 26.12 -4.96
CA HIS A 143 15.95 24.87 -5.49
C HIS A 143 15.24 24.40 -6.77
N THR A 144 15.57 25.04 -7.89
CA THR A 144 14.97 24.75 -9.21
C THR A 144 15.29 23.37 -9.77
N GLN A 145 16.47 22.81 -9.50
CA GLN A 145 16.89 21.48 -9.96
C GLN A 145 16.18 20.38 -9.19
N LEU A 146 15.92 20.59 -7.89
CA LEU A 146 15.13 19.66 -7.09
C LEU A 146 13.72 19.48 -7.67
N PHE A 147 13.02 20.58 -7.99
CA PHE A 147 11.68 20.52 -8.59
C PHE A 147 11.68 19.78 -9.93
N ARG A 148 12.72 19.97 -10.75
CA ARG A 148 12.88 19.25 -12.02
C ARG A 148 13.10 17.75 -11.82
N ALA A 149 13.92 17.37 -10.83
CA ALA A 149 14.12 15.97 -10.47
C ALA A 149 12.81 15.31 -9.99
N ILE A 150 11.99 16.04 -9.22
CA ILE A 150 10.66 15.59 -8.79
C ILE A 150 9.72 15.39 -9.99
N GLY A 151 9.66 16.33 -10.94
CA GLY A 151 8.86 16.17 -12.15
C GLY A 151 9.25 14.95 -12.99
N GLY A 152 10.55 14.66 -13.08
CA GLY A 152 11.07 13.46 -13.75
C GLY A 152 10.66 12.17 -13.05
N LEU A 153 10.76 12.13 -11.71
CA LEU A 153 10.35 11.00 -10.88
C LEU A 153 8.86 10.67 -11.08
N PHE A 154 8.00 11.69 -11.00
CA PHE A 154 6.56 11.49 -11.10
C PHE A 154 6.15 11.02 -12.50
N SER A 155 6.82 11.53 -13.53
CA SER A 155 6.60 11.09 -14.92
C SER A 155 7.00 9.63 -15.13
N TYR A 156 8.14 9.21 -14.57
CA TYR A 156 8.58 7.82 -14.61
C TYR A 156 7.54 6.89 -13.98
N ILE A 157 7.06 7.23 -12.79
CA ILE A 157 6.06 6.42 -12.06
C ILE A 157 4.77 6.34 -12.87
N LYS A 158 4.31 7.46 -13.41
CA LYS A 158 3.11 7.52 -14.26
C LYS A 158 3.24 6.62 -15.49
N GLU A 159 4.35 6.70 -16.23
CA GLU A 159 4.57 5.91 -17.45
C GLU A 159 4.63 4.40 -17.15
N LYS A 160 5.30 4.03 -16.05
CA LYS A 160 5.38 2.64 -15.61
C LYS A 160 4.02 2.08 -15.18
N ASP A 161 3.23 2.87 -14.47
CA ASP A 161 1.91 2.44 -14.01
C ASP A 161 0.87 2.42 -15.14
N THR A 162 0.96 3.31 -16.15
CA THR A 162 0.12 3.22 -17.37
C THR A 162 0.39 1.95 -18.18
N ASN A 163 1.63 1.45 -18.18
CA ASN A 163 1.98 0.22 -18.89
C ASN A 163 1.56 -1.05 -18.12
N ASN A 164 1.40 -0.96 -16.81
CA ASN A 164 1.03 -2.09 -15.94
C ASN A 164 -0.46 -2.18 -15.60
N SER A 165 -1.24 -1.11 -15.80
CA SER A 165 -2.65 -1.08 -15.41
C SER A 165 -3.55 -0.67 -16.56
N TRP A 166 -4.62 -1.43 -16.75
CA TRP A 166 -5.66 -1.18 -17.75
C TRP A 166 -6.47 0.09 -17.34
N GLY A 167 -5.90 1.26 -17.62
CA GLY A 167 -6.60 2.51 -17.96
C GLY A 167 -7.57 3.18 -16.98
N LEU A 168 -7.76 2.72 -15.74
CA LEU A 168 -8.88 3.21 -14.91
C LEU A 168 -8.55 3.86 -13.54
N PHE A 169 -7.27 4.04 -13.17
CA PHE A 169 -6.93 4.65 -11.89
C PHE A 169 -6.05 5.90 -12.04
N SER A 170 -6.61 7.06 -11.73
CA SER A 170 -5.85 8.30 -11.50
C SER A 170 -5.00 8.15 -10.23
N SER A 171 -3.72 8.53 -10.37
CA SER A 171 -2.66 8.64 -9.36
C SER A 171 -2.33 7.39 -8.54
N SER A 172 -1.50 6.52 -9.11
CA SER A 172 -0.76 5.46 -8.40
C SER A 172 0.25 5.97 -7.36
N LEU A 173 0.58 7.27 -7.43
CA LEU A 173 1.59 7.90 -6.60
C LEU A 173 0.95 8.55 -5.37
N HIS A 174 1.17 7.91 -4.21
CA HIS A 174 0.77 8.42 -2.91
C HIS A 174 2.00 8.86 -2.13
N ILE A 175 1.92 10.05 -1.53
CA ILE A 175 2.99 10.62 -0.70
C ILE A 175 2.40 10.82 0.69
N PHE A 176 2.79 9.97 1.63
CA PHE A 176 2.40 10.14 3.02
C PHE A 176 3.27 11.19 3.72
N ASP A 177 4.54 11.34 3.34
CA ASP A 177 5.43 12.29 4.01
C ASP A 177 6.57 12.77 3.09
N ILE A 178 7.13 13.93 3.41
CA ILE A 178 8.25 14.56 2.70
C ILE A 178 9.37 14.87 3.69
N ARG A 179 10.59 14.37 3.43
CA ARG A 179 11.71 14.42 4.38
C ARG A 179 13.00 14.87 3.74
N MET A 180 13.82 15.59 4.51
CA MET A 180 15.19 15.87 4.11
C MET A 180 16.11 14.69 4.45
N LEU A 181 16.88 14.20 3.48
CA LEU A 181 17.90 13.18 3.70
C LEU A 181 19.20 13.82 4.19
N LYS A 182 19.55 13.60 5.46
CA LYS A 182 20.82 14.05 6.05
C LYS A 182 21.91 13.00 5.86
N ILE A 183 22.80 13.25 4.93
CA ILE A 183 23.88 12.32 4.57
C ILE A 183 25.11 12.49 5.47
N ASP A 184 25.33 13.69 6.02
CA ASP A 184 26.52 14.01 6.83
C ASP A 184 26.51 13.47 8.26
N SER A 185 25.34 13.04 8.74
CA SER A 185 25.18 12.37 10.03
C SER A 185 25.59 10.90 10.02
N SER A 186 26.06 10.38 8.89
CA SER A 186 26.45 8.97 8.72
C SER A 186 27.91 8.84 8.27
N VAL A 187 28.54 7.72 8.63
CA VAL A 187 29.86 7.34 8.15
C VAL A 187 29.74 6.92 6.69
N TYR A 188 30.58 7.50 5.83
CA TYR A 188 30.66 7.06 4.44
C TYR A 188 31.36 5.71 4.36
N VAL A 189 30.67 4.73 3.76
CA VAL A 189 31.22 3.41 3.47
C VAL A 189 31.13 3.22 1.96
N ASP A 190 32.28 3.04 1.31
CA ASP A 190 32.33 2.81 -0.13
C ASP A 190 31.94 1.37 -0.50
N SER A 191 31.72 1.13 -1.80
CA SER A 191 31.31 -0.18 -2.31
C SER A 191 32.37 -1.26 -2.08
N VAL A 192 33.65 -0.90 -2.11
CA VAL A 192 34.78 -1.81 -1.88
C VAL A 192 34.83 -2.26 -0.43
N CYS A 193 34.65 -1.33 0.52
CA CYS A 193 34.58 -1.63 1.94
C CYS A 193 33.37 -2.53 2.27
N LEU A 194 32.17 -2.21 1.74
CA LEU A 194 30.99 -3.07 1.91
C LEU A 194 31.23 -4.51 1.44
N LYS A 195 31.94 -4.67 0.31
CA LYS A 195 32.32 -5.97 -0.27
C LYS A 195 33.37 -6.68 0.57
N ASN A 196 34.45 -5.99 0.93
CA ASN A 196 35.58 -6.57 1.69
C ASN A 196 35.19 -6.95 3.11
N LEU A 197 34.29 -6.18 3.74
CA LEU A 197 33.72 -6.51 5.05
C LEU A 197 32.61 -7.58 4.96
N ASN A 198 32.25 -8.04 3.75
CA ASN A 198 31.17 -8.99 3.51
C ASN A 198 29.88 -8.61 4.25
N ILE A 199 29.52 -7.33 4.22
CA ILE A 199 28.31 -6.85 4.91
C ILE A 199 27.07 -7.45 4.24
N PHE A 200 27.04 -7.46 2.91
CA PHE A 200 25.95 -8.01 2.09
C PHE A 200 26.43 -9.01 1.05
N ASN A 201 25.52 -9.86 0.56
CA ASN A 201 25.84 -10.85 -0.48
C ASN A 201 26.24 -10.15 -1.78
N GLN A 202 27.42 -10.49 -2.28
CA GLN A 202 28.02 -9.89 -3.48
C GLN A 202 27.21 -10.14 -4.78
N ASN A 203 26.29 -11.11 -4.80
CA ASN A 203 25.59 -11.59 -6.00
C ASN A 203 24.05 -11.66 -5.88
N ALA A 204 23.41 -10.84 -5.04
CA ALA A 204 21.95 -10.87 -4.91
C ALA A 204 21.19 -10.53 -6.22
N ASN A 205 21.89 -9.96 -7.21
CA ASN A 205 21.35 -9.63 -8.53
C ASN A 205 21.78 -10.60 -9.64
N VAL A 206 22.97 -11.22 -9.58
CA VAL A 206 23.36 -12.32 -10.52
C VAL A 206 22.51 -13.58 -10.28
N GLN A 207 22.01 -13.78 -9.06
CA GLN A 207 20.97 -14.77 -8.74
C GLN A 207 19.64 -14.57 -9.50
N LYS A 208 19.43 -13.44 -10.19
CA LYS A 208 18.18 -13.13 -10.91
C LYS A 208 18.13 -13.58 -12.36
N GLN A 209 19.26 -13.78 -13.04
CA GLN A 209 19.26 -14.10 -14.49
C GLN A 209 19.31 -15.61 -14.79
N LEU A 210 19.62 -16.46 -13.82
CA LEU A 210 19.86 -17.91 -14.05
C LEU A 210 18.97 -18.82 -13.19
N ARG A 211 17.70 -18.45 -12.97
CA ARG A 211 16.74 -19.31 -12.22
C ARG A 211 16.23 -20.54 -12.99
N TYR A 212 16.80 -20.85 -14.15
CA TYR A 212 16.43 -22.02 -14.96
C TYR A 212 17.46 -23.15 -14.97
N HIS A 213 18.62 -23.00 -14.33
CA HIS A 213 19.61 -24.09 -14.26
C HIS A 213 19.97 -24.42 -12.82
N HIS A 214 19.82 -25.70 -12.50
CA HIS A 214 20.17 -26.33 -11.23
C HIS A 214 21.54 -25.85 -10.73
N TYR A 215 21.57 -25.07 -9.64
CA TYR A 215 22.82 -24.64 -9.01
C TYR A 215 23.01 -25.21 -7.60
N SER A 216 24.27 -25.55 -7.32
CA SER A 216 24.77 -26.22 -6.14
C SER A 216 24.57 -25.42 -4.85
N LYS A 217 24.23 -26.13 -3.77
CA LYS A 217 24.02 -25.66 -2.38
C LYS A 217 25.15 -24.81 -1.74
N ASP A 218 26.30 -24.61 -2.38
CA ASP A 218 27.46 -23.97 -1.75
C ASP A 218 27.52 -22.43 -1.85
N GLN A 219 26.88 -21.79 -2.83
CA GLN A 219 26.88 -20.31 -2.90
C GLN A 219 25.86 -19.64 -1.98
N ASP A 220 24.82 -20.37 -1.54
CA ASP A 220 23.85 -19.85 -0.56
C ASP A 220 24.40 -19.83 0.87
N ARG A 221 25.55 -20.50 1.09
CA ARG A 221 26.25 -20.64 2.38
C ARG A 221 27.22 -19.52 2.70
N ALA A 222 27.44 -18.54 1.81
CA ALA A 222 28.29 -17.39 2.15
C ALA A 222 27.66 -16.63 3.33
N LEU A 223 28.34 -16.70 4.48
CA LEU A 223 28.00 -16.01 5.73
C LEU A 223 28.37 -14.53 5.56
N THR A 224 27.36 -13.67 5.54
CA THR A 224 27.54 -12.21 5.55
C THR A 224 27.21 -11.67 6.93
N LEU A 225 27.75 -10.50 7.27
CA LEU A 225 27.42 -9.85 8.54
C LEU A 225 25.90 -9.62 8.66
N TYR A 226 25.25 -9.21 7.56
CA TYR A 226 23.79 -9.08 7.55
C TYR A 226 23.08 -10.38 7.92
N LYS A 227 23.47 -11.52 7.34
CA LYS A 227 22.85 -12.82 7.67
C LYS A 227 23.07 -13.23 9.13
N VAL A 228 24.21 -12.89 9.73
CA VAL A 228 24.52 -13.20 11.14
C VAL A 228 23.65 -12.38 12.09
N PHE A 229 23.50 -11.07 11.83
CA PHE A 229 22.76 -10.17 12.72
C PHE A 229 21.25 -10.16 12.47
N ASN A 230 20.79 -10.54 11.27
CA ASN A 230 19.38 -10.46 10.92
C ASN A 230 18.55 -11.59 11.55
N ASN A 231 18.15 -11.36 12.80
CA ASN A 231 17.12 -12.13 13.51
C ASN A 231 15.80 -11.34 13.64
N CYS A 232 15.57 -10.38 12.73
CA CYS A 232 14.38 -9.52 12.79
C CYS A 232 13.10 -10.32 12.52
N CYS A 233 12.10 -10.10 13.38
CA CYS A 233 10.82 -10.79 13.34
C CYS A 233 9.84 -10.25 12.29
N CYS A 234 10.04 -9.02 11.84
CA CYS A 234 9.17 -8.33 10.90
C CYS A 234 9.96 -7.73 9.74
N ARG A 235 9.26 -7.52 8.61
CA ARG A 235 9.88 -7.03 7.36
C ARG A 235 10.44 -5.62 7.49
N CYS A 236 9.71 -4.72 8.15
CA CYS A 236 10.22 -3.36 8.43
C CYS A 236 11.52 -3.41 9.25
N GLY A 237 11.62 -4.28 10.25
CA GLY A 237 12.86 -4.47 11.03
C GLY A 237 14.04 -4.94 10.17
N ARG A 238 13.82 -5.87 9.22
CA ARG A 238 14.86 -6.33 8.28
C ARG A 238 15.40 -5.20 7.42
N PHE A 239 14.52 -4.32 6.94
CA PHE A 239 14.89 -3.14 6.15
C PHE A 239 15.60 -2.08 6.98
N THR A 240 15.13 -1.82 8.20
CA THR A 240 15.79 -0.89 9.13
C THR A 240 17.21 -1.38 9.46
N LEU A 241 17.39 -2.67 9.74
CA LEU A 241 18.71 -3.26 9.99
C LEU A 241 19.62 -3.15 8.76
N GLU A 242 19.10 -3.44 7.58
CA GLU A 242 19.85 -3.28 6.32
C GLU A 242 20.30 -1.83 6.13
N SER A 243 19.41 -0.86 6.35
CA SER A 243 19.72 0.57 6.29
C SER A 243 20.79 0.95 7.32
N TRP A 244 20.70 0.48 8.56
CA TRP A 244 21.69 0.77 9.61
C TRP A 244 23.07 0.22 9.29
N MET A 245 23.15 -0.97 8.68
CA MET A 245 24.42 -1.55 8.25
C MET A 245 25.05 -0.81 7.07
N ARG A 246 24.25 -0.19 6.21
CA ARG A 246 24.73 0.64 5.09
C ARG A 246 25.13 2.04 5.54
N THR A 247 24.47 2.56 6.57
CA THR A 247 24.64 3.94 7.05
C THR A 247 24.96 3.97 8.54
N PRO A 248 26.19 3.60 8.95
CA PRO A 248 26.58 3.68 10.34
C PRO A 248 26.45 5.10 10.87
N LEU A 249 25.97 5.23 12.10
CA LEU A 249 25.81 6.52 12.75
C LEU A 249 27.17 7.16 13.05
N ARG A 250 27.23 8.49 12.95
CA ARG A 250 28.37 9.30 13.40
C ARG A 250 28.12 9.98 14.76
N ASP A 251 26.86 10.10 15.14
CA ASP A 251 26.40 10.82 16.31
C ASP A 251 26.52 9.96 17.58
N ILE A 252 27.36 10.39 18.52
CA ILE A 252 27.70 9.62 19.72
C ILE A 252 26.51 9.42 20.65
N GLU A 253 25.62 10.41 20.75
CA GLU A 253 24.44 10.34 21.62
C GLU A 253 23.52 9.23 21.13
N LYS A 254 23.25 9.20 19.82
CA LYS A 254 22.42 8.18 19.18
C LYS A 254 23.02 6.78 19.22
N ILE A 255 24.35 6.69 19.15
CA ILE A 255 25.05 5.42 19.30
C ILE A 255 24.80 4.87 20.71
N ASN A 256 25.03 5.69 21.73
CA ASN A 256 24.83 5.30 23.12
C ASN A 256 23.35 4.94 23.39
N GLU A 257 22.41 5.74 22.91
CA GLU A 257 20.98 5.48 23.00
C GLU A 257 20.58 4.10 22.44
N ARG A 258 21.15 3.68 21.30
CA ARG A 258 20.92 2.34 20.73
C ARG A 258 21.58 1.24 21.55
N LEU A 259 22.78 1.49 22.06
CA LEU A 259 23.50 0.53 22.90
C LEU A 259 22.79 0.29 24.23
N ASP A 260 22.26 1.34 24.86
CA ASP A 260 21.47 1.26 26.10
C ASP A 260 20.23 0.38 25.89
N ALA A 261 19.49 0.59 24.80
CA ALA A 261 18.33 -0.22 24.46
C ALA A 261 18.70 -1.70 24.22
N VAL A 262 19.83 -1.96 23.53
CA VAL A 262 20.33 -3.33 23.33
C VAL A 262 20.73 -3.95 24.66
N GLN A 263 21.43 -3.22 25.52
CA GLN A 263 21.87 -3.69 26.83
C GLN A 263 20.68 -4.11 27.70
N PHE A 264 19.64 -3.28 27.76
CA PHE A 264 18.39 -3.61 28.46
C PHE A 264 17.74 -4.89 27.90
N LEU A 265 17.60 -5.02 26.58
CA LEU A 265 16.97 -6.18 25.95
C LEU A 265 17.79 -7.47 26.13
N VAL A 266 19.11 -7.37 26.19
CA VAL A 266 20.01 -8.51 26.48
C VAL A 266 19.85 -8.96 27.94
N GLN A 267 19.74 -8.03 28.89
CA GLN A 267 19.45 -8.35 30.28
C GLN A 267 18.07 -9.02 30.43
N CYS A 268 17.11 -8.64 29.59
CA CYS A 268 15.77 -9.23 29.52
C CYS A 268 15.66 -10.48 28.63
N ASN A 269 16.76 -11.04 28.11
CA ASN A 269 16.71 -12.04 27.03
C ASN A 269 15.98 -13.36 27.39
N SER A 270 15.98 -13.74 28.67
CA SER A 270 15.26 -14.92 29.19
C SER A 270 13.84 -14.59 29.70
N SER A 271 13.43 -13.33 29.66
CA SER A 271 12.15 -12.87 30.20
C SER A 271 10.98 -13.09 29.25
N GLN A 272 9.80 -13.27 29.83
CA GLN A 272 8.53 -13.28 29.10
C GLN A 272 8.31 -12.00 28.28
N LEU A 273 8.90 -10.87 28.69
CA LEU A 273 8.80 -9.58 28.01
C LEU A 273 9.32 -9.68 26.57
N LEU A 274 10.53 -10.18 26.35
CA LEU A 274 11.13 -10.25 25.01
C LEU A 274 10.36 -11.22 24.11
N GLN A 275 9.88 -12.35 24.65
CA GLN A 275 9.06 -13.30 23.90
C GLN A 275 7.74 -12.67 23.44
N ASN A 276 7.06 -11.94 24.33
CA ASN A 276 5.84 -11.22 23.99
C ASN A 276 6.09 -10.09 22.99
N MET A 277 7.18 -9.33 23.14
CA MET A 277 7.55 -8.31 22.15
C MET A 277 7.76 -8.91 20.76
N ARG A 278 8.48 -10.03 20.66
CA ARG A 278 8.69 -10.74 19.39
C ARG A 278 7.38 -11.24 18.80
N SER A 279 6.47 -11.79 19.60
CA SER A 279 5.18 -12.29 19.10
C SER A 279 4.32 -11.17 18.54
N TYR A 280 4.27 -10.00 19.19
CA TYR A 280 3.54 -8.85 18.68
C TYR A 280 4.21 -8.21 17.46
N LEU A 281 5.55 -8.10 17.43
CA LEU A 281 6.27 -7.56 16.27
C LEU A 281 6.02 -8.39 15.00
N ARG A 282 5.86 -9.72 15.10
CA ARG A 282 5.51 -10.58 13.95
C ARG A 282 4.14 -10.27 13.35
N LEU A 283 3.21 -9.74 14.14
CA LEU A 283 1.86 -9.40 13.68
C LEU A 283 1.78 -8.04 12.97
N ILE A 284 2.86 -7.26 12.99
CA ILE A 284 2.91 -5.94 12.34
C ILE A 284 3.09 -6.13 10.83
N SER A 285 2.02 -5.82 10.10
CA SER A 285 2.00 -5.79 8.64
C SER A 285 2.49 -4.46 8.08
N ASN A 286 2.80 -4.42 6.78
CA ASN A 286 3.21 -3.19 6.10
C ASN A 286 2.00 -2.29 5.81
N LEU A 287 1.64 -1.46 6.79
CA LEU A 287 0.50 -0.56 6.71
C LEU A 287 0.56 0.40 5.51
N PRO A 288 1.65 1.15 5.24
CA PRO A 288 1.70 2.06 4.07
C PRO A 288 1.35 1.37 2.75
N ARG A 289 1.90 0.17 2.52
CA ARG A 289 1.61 -0.61 1.31
C ARG A 289 0.15 -1.04 1.25
N ILE A 290 -0.38 -1.58 2.36
CA ILE A 290 -1.79 -1.99 2.42
C ILE A 290 -2.70 -0.80 2.10
N LEU A 291 -2.43 0.36 2.71
CA LEU A 291 -3.21 1.57 2.53
C LEU A 291 -3.13 2.10 1.10
N CYS A 292 -1.94 2.11 0.50
CA CYS A 292 -1.73 2.45 -0.91
C CYS A 292 -2.55 1.54 -1.84
N ARG A 293 -2.55 0.22 -1.60
CA ARG A 293 -3.36 -0.73 -2.39
C ARG A 293 -4.87 -0.55 -2.20
N MET A 294 -5.29 -0.19 -0.99
CA MET A 294 -6.69 0.09 -0.70
C MET A 294 -7.21 1.34 -1.43
N GLN A 295 -6.35 2.35 -1.59
CA GLN A 295 -6.64 3.58 -2.33
C GLN A 295 -6.82 3.31 -3.83
N GLN A 296 -5.99 2.44 -4.40
CA GLN A 296 -6.08 1.99 -5.80
C GLN A 296 -7.30 1.09 -6.08
N SER A 297 -8.28 1.05 -5.16
CA SER A 297 -9.47 0.20 -5.17
C SER A 297 -9.22 -1.32 -5.21
N SER A 298 -7.97 -1.74 -5.23
CA SER A 298 -7.47 -3.13 -5.18
C SER A 298 -7.38 -3.71 -3.75
N ALA A 299 -8.25 -3.25 -2.85
CA ALA A 299 -8.27 -3.71 -1.46
C ALA A 299 -8.66 -5.20 -1.37
N LEU A 300 -7.72 -6.06 -0.97
CA LEU A 300 -8.05 -7.43 -0.61
C LEU A 300 -8.83 -7.46 0.72
N PRO A 301 -9.81 -8.36 0.87
CA PRO A 301 -10.54 -8.56 2.13
C PRO A 301 -9.63 -8.82 3.34
N SER A 302 -8.51 -9.52 3.13
CA SER A 302 -7.50 -9.83 4.14
C SER A 302 -6.82 -8.59 4.73
N TYR A 303 -6.72 -7.50 3.95
CA TYR A 303 -6.05 -6.26 4.39
C TYR A 303 -6.69 -5.62 5.62
N TRP A 304 -8.02 -5.67 5.73
CA TRP A 304 -8.72 -5.13 6.91
C TRP A 304 -8.38 -5.90 8.18
N LYS A 305 -8.23 -7.22 8.07
CA LYS A 305 -7.78 -8.07 9.17
C LYS A 305 -6.34 -7.74 9.56
N SER A 306 -5.44 -7.61 8.57
CA SER A 306 -4.03 -7.27 8.80
C SER A 306 -3.86 -5.90 9.46
N ILE A 307 -4.64 -4.89 9.06
CA ILE A 307 -4.64 -3.55 9.69
C ILE A 307 -5.03 -3.67 11.17
N LEU A 308 -6.16 -4.33 11.47
CA LEU A 308 -6.61 -4.49 12.86
C LEU A 308 -5.62 -5.28 13.72
N GLN A 309 -5.05 -6.36 13.18
CA GLN A 309 -4.01 -7.14 13.86
C GLN A 309 -2.78 -6.27 14.17
N THR A 310 -2.38 -5.42 13.21
CA THR A 310 -1.24 -4.51 13.39
C THR A 310 -1.54 -3.44 14.44
N LEU A 311 -2.73 -2.83 14.41
CA LEU A 311 -3.16 -1.83 15.40
C LEU A 311 -3.17 -2.42 16.81
N ASN A 312 -3.75 -3.62 16.97
CA ASN A 312 -3.76 -4.33 18.25
C ASN A 312 -2.35 -4.66 18.74
N ALA A 313 -1.48 -5.14 17.85
CA ALA A 313 -0.09 -5.45 18.19
C ALA A 313 0.68 -4.21 18.64
N ILE A 314 0.51 -3.08 17.95
CA ILE A 314 1.11 -1.79 18.34
C ILE A 314 0.60 -1.37 19.72
N GLU A 315 -0.71 -1.44 19.99
CA GLU A 315 -1.27 -1.09 21.30
C GLU A 315 -0.65 -1.96 22.41
N LYS A 316 -0.58 -3.29 22.21
CA LYS A 316 -0.01 -4.21 23.19
C LYS A 316 1.48 -3.99 23.40
N LEU A 317 2.24 -3.71 22.35
CA LEU A 317 3.66 -3.37 22.45
C LEU A 317 3.87 -2.10 23.28
N ILE A 318 3.07 -1.06 23.04
CA ILE A 318 3.12 0.17 23.82
C ILE A 318 2.89 -0.12 25.31
N TYR A 319 1.84 -0.88 25.64
CA TYR A 319 1.56 -1.25 27.03
C TYR A 319 2.66 -2.06 27.69
N LEU A 320 3.30 -2.97 26.96
CA LEU A 320 4.42 -3.75 27.48
C LEU A 320 5.67 -2.92 27.73
N CYS A 321 5.95 -1.93 26.87
CA CYS A 321 7.13 -1.11 26.98
C CYS A 321 6.96 0.06 27.97
N LEU A 322 5.72 0.45 28.31
CA LEU A 322 5.41 1.59 29.17
C LEU A 322 6.15 1.57 30.53
N PRO A 323 6.20 0.45 31.28
CA PRO A 323 6.93 0.37 32.55
C PRO A 323 8.45 0.56 32.41
N HIS A 324 8.99 0.30 31.22
CA HIS A 324 10.42 0.33 30.91
C HIS A 324 10.81 1.51 30.02
N SER A 325 9.93 2.52 29.94
CA SER A 325 10.08 3.65 29.03
C SER A 325 11.36 4.46 29.24
N ALA A 326 11.95 4.47 30.44
CA ALA A 326 13.20 5.18 30.71
C ALA A 326 14.44 4.50 30.09
N GLU A 327 14.41 3.17 29.93
CA GLU A 327 15.55 2.33 29.52
C GLU A 327 15.44 1.89 28.06
N LEU A 328 14.22 1.89 27.50
CA LEU A 328 13.95 1.60 26.11
C LEU A 328 13.92 2.90 25.29
N TYR A 329 15.06 3.35 24.80
CA TYR A 329 15.11 4.38 23.76
C TYR A 329 14.86 3.76 22.37
N PRO A 330 14.05 4.38 21.47
CA PRO A 330 13.36 5.68 21.57
C PRO A 330 11.98 5.62 22.25
N VAL A 331 11.57 4.47 22.79
CA VAL A 331 10.23 4.22 23.33
C VAL A 331 9.79 5.28 24.36
N ARG A 332 10.72 5.85 25.13
CA ARG A 332 10.49 7.03 25.99
C ARG A 332 9.76 8.19 25.28
N ASN A 333 10.25 8.58 24.11
CA ASN A 333 9.70 9.68 23.32
C ASN A 333 8.39 9.30 22.64
N LEU A 334 8.18 8.00 22.39
CA LEU A 334 6.95 7.46 21.79
C LEU A 334 5.76 7.48 22.74
N LEU A 335 6.01 7.36 24.05
CA LEU A 335 4.99 7.17 25.06
C LEU A 335 4.50 8.47 25.72
N ASN A 336 5.24 9.56 25.56
CA ASN A 336 4.87 10.85 26.12
C ASN A 336 3.71 11.54 25.36
N GLU A 337 3.43 11.11 24.11
CA GLU A 337 2.33 11.65 23.32
C GLU A 337 1.04 10.84 23.50
N ARG A 338 0.34 11.00 24.65
CA ARG A 338 -0.96 10.35 24.93
C ARG A 338 -1.98 10.49 23.78
N ALA A 339 -1.91 11.60 23.04
CA ALA A 339 -2.77 11.89 21.88
C ALA A 339 -2.68 10.82 20.77
N GLN A 340 -1.54 10.14 20.62
CA GLN A 340 -1.32 9.14 19.58
C GLN A 340 -2.03 7.80 19.90
N LEU A 341 -2.09 7.43 21.19
CA LEU A 341 -2.79 6.23 21.65
C LEU A 341 -4.31 6.34 21.49
N ASP A 342 -4.86 7.51 21.82
CA ASP A 342 -6.29 7.77 21.63
C ASP A 342 -6.69 7.71 20.16
N LEU A 343 -5.80 8.19 19.26
CA LEU A 343 -6.02 8.08 17.83
C LEU A 343 -6.03 6.63 17.36
N LEU A 344 -5.05 5.82 17.79
CA LEU A 344 -4.98 4.39 17.47
C LEU A 344 -6.29 3.68 17.83
N ARG A 345 -6.78 3.90 19.06
CA ARG A 345 -8.04 3.32 19.55
C ARG A 345 -9.25 3.80 18.77
N LYS A 346 -9.31 5.08 18.44
CA LYS A 346 -10.40 5.65 17.63
C LYS A 346 -10.46 4.97 16.27
N VAL A 347 -9.31 4.79 15.61
CA VAL A 347 -9.23 4.11 14.31
C VAL A 347 -9.64 2.64 14.44
N GLN A 348 -9.11 1.92 15.43
CA GLN A 348 -9.48 0.53 15.67
C GLN A 348 -10.98 0.37 15.91
N THR A 349 -11.56 1.18 16.79
CA THR A 349 -12.99 1.18 17.08
C THR A 349 -13.81 1.49 15.83
N TRP A 350 -13.39 2.49 15.06
CA TRP A 350 -14.03 2.85 13.80
C TRP A 350 -14.04 1.68 12.80
N ILE A 351 -12.90 1.00 12.61
CA ILE A 351 -12.84 -0.18 11.72
C ILE A 351 -13.75 -1.30 12.26
N MET A 352 -13.72 -1.58 13.56
CA MET A 352 -14.55 -2.64 14.18
C MET A 352 -16.05 -2.36 14.13
N CYS A 353 -16.47 -1.09 14.19
CA CYS A 353 -17.87 -0.69 14.11
C CYS A 353 -18.41 -0.76 12.68
N ILE A 354 -17.53 -0.63 11.67
CA ILE A 354 -17.93 -0.51 10.26
C ILE A 354 -17.72 -1.81 9.49
N VAL A 355 -16.59 -2.48 9.70
CA VAL A 355 -16.16 -3.62 8.91
C VAL A 355 -16.49 -4.90 9.65
N ASP A 356 -17.28 -5.75 9.01
CA ASP A 356 -17.46 -7.13 9.46
C ASP A 356 -16.29 -7.95 8.92
N VAL A 357 -15.22 -8.05 9.72
CA VAL A 357 -13.97 -8.72 9.33
C VAL A 357 -14.19 -10.21 9.07
N GLU A 358 -15.09 -10.85 9.84
CA GLU A 358 -15.39 -12.27 9.69
C GLU A 358 -16.16 -12.55 8.40
N ALA A 359 -17.23 -11.80 8.14
CA ALA A 359 -17.96 -11.91 6.88
C ALA A 359 -17.08 -11.53 5.68
N THR A 360 -16.25 -10.50 5.85
CA THR A 360 -15.30 -10.05 4.82
C THR A 360 -14.32 -11.15 4.43
N SER A 361 -13.77 -11.87 5.42
CA SER A 361 -12.88 -13.00 5.18
C SER A 361 -13.60 -14.21 4.58
N LYS A 362 -14.80 -14.56 5.08
CA LYS A 362 -15.56 -15.73 4.60
C LYS A 362 -16.08 -15.58 3.17
N GLN A 363 -16.54 -14.38 2.82
CA GLN A 363 -17.12 -14.10 1.51
C GLN A 363 -16.07 -13.65 0.48
N ASN A 364 -14.81 -13.51 0.90
CA ASN A 364 -13.75 -12.86 0.14
C ASN A 364 -14.21 -11.54 -0.50
N ARG A 365 -15.02 -10.77 0.24
CA ARG A 365 -15.63 -9.52 -0.24
C ARG A 365 -15.90 -8.59 0.93
N PHE A 366 -15.53 -7.31 0.77
CA PHE A 366 -15.77 -6.28 1.78
C PHE A 366 -17.24 -6.26 2.24
N SER A 367 -17.43 -6.47 3.55
CA SER A 367 -18.72 -6.55 4.19
C SER A 367 -18.84 -5.52 5.29
N VAL A 368 -19.90 -4.71 5.21
CA VAL A 368 -20.23 -3.71 6.23
C VAL A 368 -21.02 -4.38 7.35
N ARG A 369 -20.66 -4.08 8.60
CA ARG A 369 -21.30 -4.59 9.81
C ARG A 369 -22.79 -4.18 9.86
N PRO A 370 -23.69 -5.06 10.32
CA PRO A 370 -25.08 -4.69 10.57
C PRO A 370 -25.17 -3.59 11.64
N GLY A 371 -26.10 -2.66 11.48
CA GLY A 371 -26.35 -1.51 12.36
C GLY A 371 -25.53 -0.26 12.02
N THR A 372 -24.62 -0.30 11.05
CA THR A 372 -23.85 0.89 10.64
C THR A 372 -24.68 1.84 9.77
N ASP A 373 -25.59 1.32 8.95
CA ASP A 373 -26.42 2.09 8.04
C ASP A 373 -27.77 1.38 7.87
N SER A 374 -28.82 1.97 8.45
CA SER A 374 -30.18 1.40 8.44
C SER A 374 -30.67 1.12 7.03
N THR A 375 -30.40 2.02 6.08
CA THR A 375 -30.85 1.85 4.69
C THR A 375 -30.13 0.70 3.98
N LEU A 376 -28.82 0.50 4.26
CA LEU A 376 -28.07 -0.62 3.72
C LEU A 376 -28.56 -1.94 4.30
N ASP A 377 -28.94 -1.94 5.58
CA ASP A 377 -29.43 -3.13 6.27
C ASP A 377 -30.84 -3.50 5.83
N GLU A 378 -31.74 -2.53 5.64
CA GLU A 378 -33.06 -2.72 5.02
C GLU A 378 -32.95 -3.33 3.63
N TRP A 379 -32.04 -2.81 2.79
CA TRP A 379 -31.82 -3.39 1.45
C TRP A 379 -31.20 -4.79 1.52
N LYS A 380 -30.26 -5.05 2.43
CA LYS A 380 -29.71 -6.40 2.64
C LYS A 380 -30.79 -7.37 3.13
N GLN A 381 -31.68 -6.94 4.02
CA GLN A 381 -32.81 -7.75 4.49
C GLN A 381 -33.77 -8.04 3.36
N THR A 382 -34.15 -7.02 2.58
CA THR A 382 -34.98 -7.17 1.38
C THR A 382 -34.35 -8.17 0.40
N TYR A 383 -33.03 -8.09 0.19
CA TYR A 383 -32.31 -9.03 -0.65
C TYR A 383 -32.26 -10.45 -0.08
N ARG A 384 -32.15 -10.62 1.25
CA ARG A 384 -32.17 -11.94 1.90
C ARG A 384 -33.53 -12.63 1.78
N CYS A 385 -34.62 -11.87 1.82
CA CYS A 385 -35.98 -12.40 1.65
C CYS A 385 -36.37 -12.59 0.18
N LEU A 386 -35.58 -12.04 -0.75
CA LEU A 386 -35.86 -12.09 -2.19
C LEU A 386 -35.96 -13.52 -2.74
N PRO A 387 -35.08 -14.51 -2.41
CA PRO A 387 -35.21 -15.86 -2.93
C PRO A 387 -36.51 -16.56 -2.52
N GLU A 388 -36.98 -16.34 -1.29
CA GLU A 388 -38.27 -16.87 -0.81
C GLU A 388 -39.44 -16.24 -1.58
N LEU A 389 -39.40 -14.92 -1.78
CA LEU A 389 -40.37 -14.21 -2.59
C LEU A 389 -40.37 -14.69 -4.05
N LEU A 390 -39.20 -14.88 -4.66
CA LEU A 390 -39.06 -15.39 -6.03
C LEU A 390 -39.58 -16.82 -6.14
N SER A 391 -39.43 -17.64 -5.11
CA SER A 391 -39.96 -19.01 -5.09
C SER A 391 -41.50 -19.00 -5.02
N GLN A 392 -42.07 -18.17 -4.13
CA GLN A 392 -43.53 -18.00 -4.01
C GLN A 392 -44.14 -17.47 -5.31
N LEU A 393 -43.55 -16.43 -5.90
CA LEU A 393 -44.02 -15.87 -7.16
C LEU A 393 -43.85 -16.85 -8.32
N ALA A 394 -42.80 -17.67 -8.33
CA ALA A 394 -42.64 -18.72 -9.34
C ALA A 394 -43.76 -19.78 -9.24
N GLU A 395 -44.19 -20.16 -8.04
CA GLU A 395 -45.34 -21.05 -7.85
C GLU A 395 -46.66 -20.42 -8.28
N GLU A 396 -46.85 -19.12 -8.01
CA GLU A 396 -48.04 -18.39 -8.46
C GLU A 396 -48.08 -18.25 -9.98
N GLU A 397 -46.95 -18.00 -10.63
CA GLU A 397 -46.84 -17.95 -12.09
C GLU A 397 -47.02 -19.33 -12.70
N LEU A 398 -46.49 -20.41 -12.09
CA LEU A 398 -46.74 -21.78 -12.53
C LEU A 398 -48.23 -22.10 -12.60
N LYS A 399 -49.04 -21.63 -11.64
CA LYS A 399 -50.51 -21.83 -11.62
C LYS A 399 -51.23 -21.06 -12.74
N LYS A 400 -50.66 -19.95 -13.23
CA LYS A 400 -51.23 -19.15 -14.34
C LYS A 400 -50.82 -19.71 -15.71
N LEU A 401 -49.69 -20.41 -15.75
CA LEU A 401 -49.19 -21.10 -16.95
C LEU A 401 -50.03 -22.36 -17.22
N ARG A 402 -50.11 -22.77 -18.49
CA ARG A 402 -50.93 -23.92 -18.93
C ARG A 402 -50.43 -25.22 -18.29
N GLU A 403 -51.30 -26.25 -18.23
CA GLU A 403 -51.01 -27.60 -17.68
C GLU A 403 -49.78 -28.31 -18.30
N ASN A 404 -49.25 -27.81 -19.42
CA ASN A 404 -48.12 -28.39 -20.15
C ASN A 404 -46.74 -27.93 -19.61
N ILE A 405 -46.69 -26.98 -18.68
CA ILE A 405 -45.44 -26.50 -18.07
C ILE A 405 -45.33 -27.10 -16.68
N SER A 406 -44.32 -27.96 -16.47
CA SER A 406 -44.14 -28.69 -15.23
C SER A 406 -43.24 -27.97 -14.24
N THR A 407 -42.34 -27.11 -14.73
CA THR A 407 -41.40 -26.36 -13.89
C THR A 407 -41.20 -24.93 -14.36
N CYS A 408 -41.14 -24.01 -13.39
CA CYS A 408 -40.91 -22.59 -13.63
C CYS A 408 -40.02 -22.02 -12.53
N GLY A 409 -39.12 -21.11 -12.86
CA GLY A 409 -38.29 -20.41 -11.89
C GLY A 409 -38.11 -18.94 -12.25
N LEU A 410 -37.93 -18.08 -11.24
CA LEU A 410 -37.59 -16.68 -11.44
C LEU A 410 -36.10 -16.45 -11.15
N ILE A 411 -35.39 -15.77 -12.05
CA ILE A 411 -33.96 -15.50 -11.95
C ILE A 411 -33.64 -14.05 -12.30
N TYR A 412 -32.62 -13.47 -11.66
CA TYR A 412 -32.11 -12.14 -11.99
C TYR A 412 -30.85 -12.23 -12.85
N PHE A 413 -30.84 -11.53 -13.99
CA PHE A 413 -29.66 -11.33 -14.82
C PHE A 413 -29.19 -9.86 -14.75
N PRO A 414 -27.92 -9.59 -14.40
CA PRO A 414 -27.37 -8.23 -14.43
C PRO A 414 -27.56 -7.58 -15.81
N LEU A 415 -27.93 -6.29 -15.84
CA LEU A 415 -28.23 -5.49 -17.05
C LEU A 415 -29.50 -5.89 -17.82
N VAL A 416 -30.05 -7.09 -17.62
CA VAL A 416 -31.27 -7.57 -18.30
C VAL A 416 -32.50 -7.49 -17.41
N GLY A 417 -32.36 -7.73 -16.10
CA GLY A 417 -33.46 -7.71 -15.12
C GLY A 417 -33.89 -9.10 -14.65
N TYR A 418 -35.02 -9.18 -13.95
CA TYR A 418 -35.67 -10.43 -13.57
C TYR A 418 -36.31 -11.10 -14.79
N LEU A 419 -36.16 -12.41 -14.89
CA LEU A 419 -36.67 -13.23 -15.99
C LEU A 419 -37.34 -14.49 -15.44
N LEU A 420 -38.35 -14.94 -16.17
CA LEU A 420 -39.00 -16.21 -15.99
C LEU A 420 -38.24 -17.27 -16.78
N LYS A 421 -37.81 -18.33 -16.12
CA LYS A 421 -37.04 -19.45 -16.67
C LYS A 421 -37.94 -20.66 -16.84
N ILE A 422 -38.01 -21.19 -18.05
CA ILE A 422 -38.81 -22.37 -18.42
C ILE A 422 -37.92 -23.36 -19.20
N PRO A 423 -38.01 -24.68 -18.95
CA PRO A 423 -37.28 -25.66 -19.76
C PRO A 423 -37.69 -25.62 -21.23
N LYS A 424 -36.70 -25.65 -22.13
CA LYS A 424 -36.93 -25.61 -23.58
C LYS A 424 -37.72 -26.81 -24.09
N ALA A 425 -37.61 -27.97 -23.42
CA ALA A 425 -38.38 -29.17 -23.75
C ALA A 425 -39.90 -28.98 -23.61
N GLU A 426 -40.33 -28.05 -22.76
CA GLU A 426 -41.74 -27.73 -22.50
C GLU A 426 -42.24 -26.57 -23.40
N VAL A 427 -41.33 -25.94 -24.15
CA VAL A 427 -41.63 -24.77 -24.98
C VAL A 427 -41.12 -24.95 -26.41
N THR A 428 -42.01 -25.41 -27.29
CA THR A 428 -41.76 -25.46 -28.73
C THR A 428 -41.86 -24.03 -29.31
N THR A 429 -40.78 -23.54 -29.93
CA THR A 429 -40.64 -22.22 -30.61
C THR A 429 -41.82 -21.85 -31.53
N PRO A 430 -42.00 -20.58 -31.95
CA PRO A 430 -42.25 -19.35 -31.21
C PRO A 430 -43.67 -18.81 -31.54
N ASP A 431 -44.69 -19.66 -31.67
CA ASP A 431 -46.04 -19.26 -32.12
C ASP A 431 -47.13 -19.81 -31.21
N ILE A 432 -47.01 -19.55 -29.92
CA ILE A 432 -48.16 -19.68 -29.03
C ILE A 432 -48.27 -18.35 -28.32
N ASP A 433 -49.35 -17.62 -28.62
CA ASP A 433 -49.94 -16.57 -27.78
C ASP A 433 -50.15 -17.15 -26.37
N LEU A 434 -49.05 -17.23 -25.61
CA LEU A 434 -49.06 -17.20 -24.16
C LEU A 434 -49.30 -15.73 -23.87
N SER A 435 -50.57 -15.35 -23.89
CA SER A 435 -51.03 -14.01 -23.58
C SER A 435 -50.29 -13.52 -22.34
N ASN A 436 -49.43 -12.51 -22.55
CA ASN A 436 -48.62 -11.79 -21.56
C ASN A 436 -47.17 -12.28 -21.30
N LEU A 437 -46.60 -13.17 -22.13
CA LEU A 437 -45.17 -13.53 -22.08
C LEU A 437 -44.37 -12.98 -23.28
N GLU A 438 -43.36 -12.18 -23.00
CA GLU A 438 -42.40 -11.67 -23.98
C GLU A 438 -41.10 -12.48 -23.94
N PHE A 439 -40.68 -13.01 -25.08
CA PHE A 439 -39.44 -13.76 -25.19
C PHE A 439 -38.21 -12.84 -25.00
N ALA A 440 -37.26 -13.24 -24.15
CA ALA A 440 -36.01 -12.53 -23.96
C ALA A 440 -34.85 -13.20 -24.73
N PHE A 441 -34.47 -14.42 -24.33
CA PHE A 441 -33.46 -15.23 -25.01
C PHE A 441 -33.59 -16.71 -24.59
N THR A 442 -32.88 -17.59 -25.30
CA THR A 442 -32.71 -18.99 -24.91
C THR A 442 -31.25 -19.30 -24.67
N ASP A 443 -30.97 -20.10 -23.65
CA ASP A 443 -29.72 -20.81 -23.45
C ASP A 443 -29.90 -22.29 -23.88
N SER A 444 -28.83 -23.08 -23.85
CA SER A 444 -28.77 -24.50 -24.24
C SER A 444 -30.05 -25.30 -23.95
N ASP A 445 -30.48 -25.35 -22.68
CA ASP A 445 -31.67 -26.14 -22.25
C ASP A 445 -32.84 -25.29 -21.70
N MET A 446 -32.71 -23.96 -21.66
CA MET A 446 -33.63 -23.10 -20.91
C MET A 446 -34.04 -21.88 -21.74
N ALA A 447 -35.33 -21.54 -21.71
CA ALA A 447 -35.89 -20.36 -22.34
C ALA A 447 -36.26 -19.31 -21.28
N TYR A 448 -35.95 -18.04 -21.57
CA TYR A 448 -36.15 -16.91 -20.67
C TYR A 448 -37.20 -15.95 -21.22
N TYR A 449 -38.17 -15.60 -20.38
CA TYR A 449 -39.31 -14.75 -20.72
C TYR A 449 -39.46 -13.58 -19.74
N ARG A 450 -40.16 -12.54 -20.17
CA ARG A 450 -40.65 -11.43 -19.37
C ARG A 450 -42.16 -11.49 -19.32
N ASN A 451 -42.71 -11.22 -18.15
CA ASN A 451 -44.14 -11.14 -17.87
C ASN A 451 -44.41 -9.89 -17.00
N GLU A 452 -45.67 -9.64 -16.67
CA GLU A 452 -46.03 -8.51 -15.82
C GLU A 452 -45.34 -8.56 -14.44
N THR A 453 -45.24 -9.75 -13.83
CA THR A 453 -44.61 -9.91 -12.51
C THR A 453 -43.10 -9.65 -12.51
N THR A 454 -42.36 -10.11 -13.53
CA THR A 454 -40.93 -9.78 -13.70
C THR A 454 -40.69 -8.29 -13.92
N ARG A 455 -41.59 -7.59 -14.63
CA ARG A 455 -41.52 -6.12 -14.78
C ARG A 455 -41.77 -5.38 -13.47
N GLU A 456 -42.72 -5.85 -12.66
CA GLU A 456 -42.95 -5.30 -11.32
C GLU A 456 -41.76 -5.56 -10.39
N LEU A 457 -41.15 -6.75 -10.47
CA LEU A 457 -39.94 -7.09 -9.73
C LEU A 457 -38.75 -6.21 -10.14
N ASP A 458 -38.58 -5.93 -11.44
CA ASP A 458 -37.56 -5.00 -11.92
C ASP A 458 -37.78 -3.59 -11.38
N LYS A 459 -39.02 -3.08 -11.45
CA LYS A 459 -39.37 -1.75 -10.95
C LYS A 459 -39.17 -1.60 -9.44
N ARG A 460 -39.42 -2.67 -8.67
CA ARG A 460 -39.40 -2.62 -7.19
C ARG A 460 -38.06 -3.03 -6.58
N TYR A 461 -37.36 -3.99 -7.18
CA TYR A 461 -36.15 -4.62 -6.62
C TYR A 461 -34.93 -4.57 -7.54
N GLY A 462 -35.09 -4.28 -8.84
CA GLY A 462 -33.97 -4.16 -9.78
C GLY A 462 -32.98 -3.08 -9.33
N ASP A 463 -33.50 -1.93 -8.92
CA ASP A 463 -32.71 -0.81 -8.40
C ASP A 463 -32.10 -1.10 -7.03
N VAL A 464 -32.73 -1.93 -6.19
CA VAL A 464 -32.23 -2.25 -4.85
C VAL A 464 -30.88 -2.96 -4.92
N MET A 465 -30.69 -3.86 -5.89
CA MET A 465 -29.42 -4.54 -6.12
C MET A 465 -28.31 -3.58 -6.52
N TYR A 466 -28.58 -2.69 -7.47
CA TYR A 466 -27.63 -1.66 -7.88
C TYR A 466 -27.39 -0.65 -6.75
N SER A 467 -28.40 -0.33 -5.96
CA SER A 467 -28.30 0.57 -4.81
C SER A 467 -27.44 -0.03 -3.69
N ILE A 468 -27.53 -1.34 -3.42
CA ILE A 468 -26.63 -2.05 -2.50
C ILE A 468 -25.19 -2.01 -3.02
N ILE A 469 -24.96 -2.26 -4.30
CA ILE A 469 -23.62 -2.24 -4.90
C ILE A 469 -23.04 -0.82 -4.90
N GLY A 470 -23.83 0.16 -5.36
CA GLY A 470 -23.47 1.57 -5.42
C GLY A 470 -23.21 2.16 -4.04
N LYS A 471 -24.04 1.84 -3.03
CA LYS A 471 -23.83 2.33 -1.67
C LYS A 471 -22.62 1.68 -0.99
N ARG A 472 -22.34 0.40 -1.26
CA ARG A 472 -21.07 -0.24 -0.86
C ARG A 472 -19.86 0.46 -1.51
N PHE A 473 -19.98 0.85 -2.77
CA PHE A 473 -18.92 1.56 -3.50
C PHE A 473 -18.71 2.99 -2.96
N LEU A 474 -19.77 3.74 -2.70
CA LEU A 474 -19.72 5.06 -2.07
C LEU A 474 -19.12 5.01 -0.66
N VAL A 475 -19.51 4.01 0.14
CA VAL A 475 -18.91 3.76 1.46
C VAL A 475 -17.42 3.44 1.34
N LYS A 476 -17.01 2.68 0.31
CA LYS A 476 -15.60 2.38 0.02
C LYS A 476 -14.83 3.65 -0.36
N ILE A 477 -15.38 4.51 -1.21
CA ILE A 477 -14.73 5.75 -1.68
C ILE A 477 -14.64 6.81 -0.57
N LEU A 478 -15.77 7.20 0.02
CA LEU A 478 -15.81 8.27 1.03
C LEU A 478 -14.94 7.94 2.25
N ARG A 479 -14.75 6.65 2.53
CA ARG A 479 -13.98 6.20 3.69
C ARG A 479 -12.52 5.91 3.38
N ASN A 480 -12.13 5.74 2.11
CA ASN A 480 -10.73 5.71 1.71
C ASN A 480 -10.03 7.04 2.02
N ASP A 481 -10.70 8.18 1.84
CA ASP A 481 -10.21 9.52 2.22
C ASP A 481 -9.98 9.67 3.72
N ILE A 482 -10.90 9.15 4.52
CA ILE A 482 -10.81 9.17 5.98
C ILE A 482 -9.71 8.22 6.45
N LEU A 483 -9.63 7.03 5.86
CA LEU A 483 -8.52 6.09 6.08
C LEU A 483 -7.19 6.66 5.65
N LEU A 484 -7.12 7.50 4.61
CA LEU A 484 -5.93 8.22 4.17
C LEU A 484 -5.43 9.20 5.22
N LEU A 485 -6.33 10.02 5.78
CA LEU A 485 -6.04 10.93 6.88
C LEU A 485 -5.59 10.16 8.13
N PHE A 486 -6.23 9.04 8.44
CA PHE A 486 -5.86 8.20 9.58
C PHE A 486 -4.57 7.41 9.35
N ALA A 487 -4.37 6.90 8.14
CA ALA A 487 -3.15 6.26 7.66
C ALA A 487 -1.99 7.21 7.78
N TYR A 488 -2.14 8.44 7.30
CA TYR A 488 -1.16 9.50 7.45
C TYR A 488 -0.84 9.73 8.92
N ARG A 489 -1.85 9.95 9.77
CA ARG A 489 -1.60 10.21 11.19
C ARG A 489 -0.97 9.01 11.91
N LEU A 490 -1.40 7.79 11.61
CA LEU A 490 -0.81 6.56 12.13
C LEU A 490 0.61 6.34 11.58
N PHE A 491 0.85 6.68 10.33
CA PHE A 491 2.16 6.60 9.70
C PHE A 491 3.11 7.64 10.28
N VAL A 492 2.66 8.87 10.51
CA VAL A 492 3.38 9.90 11.27
C VAL A 492 3.69 9.35 12.65
N THR A 493 2.71 8.78 13.37
CA THR A 493 2.93 8.11 14.65
C THR A 493 4.01 7.02 14.55
N ILE A 494 3.93 6.09 13.59
CA ILE A 494 4.87 4.97 13.40
C ILE A 494 6.24 5.43 12.90
N THR A 495 6.31 6.45 12.06
CA THR A 495 7.59 6.96 11.57
C THR A 495 8.25 7.91 12.53
N MET A 496 7.50 8.61 13.39
CA MET A 496 8.01 9.19 14.62
C MET A 496 8.63 8.09 15.52
N MET A 497 8.10 6.85 15.49
CA MET A 497 8.77 5.67 16.09
C MET A 497 10.14 5.34 15.48
N ASN A 498 10.34 5.58 14.17
CA ASN A 498 11.64 5.41 13.52
C ASN A 498 12.54 6.65 13.61
N PHE A 499 11.95 7.84 13.76
CA PHE A 499 12.66 9.12 13.66
C PHE A 499 13.28 9.61 14.96
N SER A 500 12.71 9.28 16.12
CA SER A 500 13.43 9.53 17.37
C SER A 500 14.74 8.74 17.40
N ALA A 501 14.87 7.59 16.72
CA ALA A 501 16.14 6.86 16.60
C ALA A 501 17.10 7.41 15.53
N ALA A 502 16.69 8.43 14.77
CA ALA A 502 17.44 9.10 13.71
C ALA A 502 17.38 10.61 13.94
N GLY A 503 17.77 11.05 15.14
CA GLY A 503 17.44 12.36 15.69
C GLY A 503 17.48 13.54 14.72
N MET A 504 16.33 14.20 14.68
CA MET A 504 16.21 15.62 14.42
C MET A 504 15.45 16.22 15.60
N GLY A 505 15.86 17.42 16.00
CA GLY A 505 15.11 18.25 16.94
C GLY A 505 13.71 18.54 16.41
N GLU A 506 12.82 18.80 17.36
CA GLU A 506 11.43 19.20 17.23
C GLU A 506 11.09 19.83 15.86
N VAL A 507 10.43 19.06 15.00
CA VAL A 507 9.54 19.67 14.00
C VAL A 507 8.31 20.07 14.79
N LYS A 508 8.29 21.31 15.29
CA LYS A 508 7.05 21.95 15.71
C LYS A 508 6.07 21.79 14.56
N THR A 509 5.03 20.98 14.75
CA THR A 509 3.82 21.05 13.97
C THR A 509 3.27 22.47 14.10
N MET A 510 3.66 23.36 13.20
CA MET A 510 2.98 24.63 13.01
C MET A 510 1.64 24.35 12.36
N CYS A 511 0.66 24.01 13.19
CA CYS A 511 -0.77 24.18 12.92
C CYS A 511 -1.45 24.29 14.29
N SER A 512 -1.41 25.50 14.85
CA SER A 512 -2.45 26.00 15.74
C SER A 512 -3.70 26.32 14.93
#